data_AF-A0A7S1C859-F1
#
_entry.id   AF-A0A7S1C859-F1
#
_cell.length_a   1.000
_cell.length_b   1.000
_cell.length_c   1.000
_cell.angle_alpha   90.00
_cell.angle_beta   90.00
_cell.angle_gamma   90.00
#
_symmetry.space_group_name_H-M   'P 1'
#
loop_
_entity.id
_entity.type
_entity.pdbx_description
1 polymer ?
#
loop_
_entity_poly.entity_id
_entity_poly.type
_entity_poly.pdbx_seq_one_letter_code
_entity_poly.pdbx_strand_id
1 'polypeptide(L)'
;AITMDDQCLIGSDLLVKPATHAGQTSVSVYLPGDEPWYDVDDHTRRDGGAHHTVATPLDKIAVHQRGGSIVPRQSRPRRCSALMEHDPYTLTVALDGARSARGSLYLDDGATYDYARSGAFKVVDMRFAPAAGGGGYTLASTVEDGGGGHEPRNTVERVVVVGLGAAPTAVAASACDGVG
;
A
#
# COMPACT_ATOMS: atom_id res chain seq x y z
N ALA A 1 -17.22 0.96 18.21
CA ALA A 1 -15.79 0.87 17.84
C ALA A 1 -14.82 0.90 19.04
N ILE A 2 -15.16 1.50 20.20
CA ILE A 2 -14.22 1.74 21.32
C ILE A 2 -13.82 0.46 22.11
N THR A 3 -14.49 -0.68 21.91
CA THR A 3 -14.27 -1.91 22.68
C THR A 3 -13.69 -3.07 21.87
N MET A 4 -13.26 -2.82 20.63
CA MET A 4 -12.79 -3.88 19.74
C MET A 4 -11.27 -4.03 19.86
N ASP A 5 -10.83 -5.18 20.36
CA ASP A 5 -9.44 -5.49 20.71
C ASP A 5 -8.89 -6.72 19.97
N ASP A 6 -9.71 -7.35 19.11
CA ASP A 6 -9.37 -8.56 18.35
C ASP A 6 -8.98 -8.29 16.89
N GLN A 7 -8.87 -7.01 16.51
CA GLN A 7 -8.39 -6.55 15.21
C GLN A 7 -7.69 -5.20 15.36
N CYS A 8 -6.71 -4.92 14.50
CA CYS A 8 -5.94 -3.68 14.56
C CYS A 8 -5.72 -3.06 13.19
N LEU A 9 -5.38 -1.76 13.18
CA LEU A 9 -4.89 -1.05 12.00
C LEU A 9 -3.37 -0.94 12.08
N ILE A 10 -2.71 -1.17 10.94
CA ILE A 10 -1.30 -0.80 10.72
C ILE A 10 -1.31 0.48 9.88
N GLY A 11 -0.93 1.59 10.51
CA GLY A 11 -1.17 2.92 9.94
C GLY A 11 -2.68 3.17 9.77
N SER A 12 -3.06 3.78 8.66
CA SER A 12 -4.47 4.00 8.28
C SER A 12 -5.00 3.00 7.25
N ASP A 13 -4.13 2.16 6.70
CA ASP A 13 -4.35 1.58 5.38
C ASP A 13 -4.49 0.06 5.38
N LEU A 14 -4.01 -0.62 6.43
CA LEU A 14 -4.13 -2.07 6.56
C LEU A 14 -4.88 -2.42 7.84
N LEU A 15 -5.94 -3.21 7.71
CA LEU A 15 -6.67 -3.80 8.82
C LEU A 15 -6.34 -5.28 8.92
N VAL A 16 -5.98 -5.74 10.11
CA VAL A 16 -5.59 -7.12 10.38
C VAL A 16 -6.52 -7.72 11.42
N LYS A 17 -7.09 -8.89 11.12
CA LYS A 17 -7.85 -9.72 12.06
C LYS A 17 -7.34 -11.17 12.04
N PRO A 18 -6.46 -11.57 12.97
CA PRO A 18 -5.98 -12.94 13.04
C PRO A 18 -7.07 -13.89 13.56
N ALA A 19 -7.02 -15.15 13.15
CA ALA A 19 -7.74 -16.23 13.84
C ALA A 19 -6.97 -16.61 15.11
N THR A 20 -7.62 -16.56 16.26
CA THR A 20 -6.96 -16.70 17.58
C THR A 20 -7.50 -17.87 18.41
N HIS A 21 -8.43 -18.65 17.85
CA HIS A 21 -8.98 -19.84 18.48
C HIS A 21 -8.64 -21.13 17.72
N ALA A 22 -8.42 -22.21 18.45
CA ALA A 22 -8.11 -23.52 17.87
C ALA A 22 -9.25 -24.00 16.96
N GLY A 23 -8.91 -24.49 15.76
CA GLY A 23 -9.88 -24.99 14.79
C GLY A 23 -10.72 -23.92 14.10
N GLN A 24 -10.47 -22.63 14.36
CA GLN A 24 -11.15 -21.54 13.69
C GLN A 24 -10.73 -21.44 12.22
N THR A 25 -11.68 -21.54 11.30
CA THR A 25 -11.46 -21.47 9.84
C THR A 25 -12.07 -20.22 9.19
N SER A 26 -12.66 -19.34 10.00
CA SER A 26 -13.17 -18.04 9.59
C SER A 26 -13.24 -17.05 10.75
N VAL A 27 -13.14 -15.76 10.44
CA VAL A 27 -13.29 -14.65 11.40
C VAL A 27 -14.40 -13.70 10.97
N SER A 28 -15.07 -13.04 11.92
CA SER A 28 -15.96 -11.91 11.66
C SER A 28 -15.18 -10.61 11.80
N VAL A 29 -14.80 -9.99 10.69
CA VAL A 29 -14.03 -8.74 10.65
C VAL A 29 -14.95 -7.53 10.52
N TYR A 30 -14.78 -6.52 11.37
CA TYR A 30 -15.43 -5.23 11.17
C TYR A 30 -14.55 -4.34 10.31
N LEU A 31 -15.03 -3.89 9.16
CA LEU A 31 -14.30 -2.97 8.29
C LEU A 31 -14.86 -1.55 8.49
N PRO A 32 -14.10 -0.60 9.06
CA PRO A 32 -14.62 0.71 9.46
C PRO A 32 -14.69 1.72 8.30
N GLY A 33 -15.45 2.80 8.52
CA GLY A 33 -15.59 3.93 7.57
C GLY A 33 -16.45 3.58 6.35
N ASP A 34 -16.62 4.53 5.44
CA ASP A 34 -17.47 4.35 4.25
C ASP A 34 -16.69 3.89 3.00
N GLU A 35 -15.37 3.79 3.13
CA GLU A 35 -14.50 3.35 2.04
C GLU A 35 -14.58 1.84 1.81
N PRO A 36 -14.39 1.37 0.56
CA PRO A 36 -14.20 -0.04 0.31
C PRO A 36 -12.92 -0.55 0.97
N TRP A 37 -12.90 -1.84 1.26
CA TRP A 37 -11.74 -2.56 1.75
C TRP A 37 -11.46 -3.73 0.81
N TYR A 38 -10.20 -4.01 0.53
CA TYR A 38 -9.77 -5.03 -0.43
C TYR A 38 -8.95 -6.09 0.29
N ASP A 39 -9.29 -7.36 0.11
CA ASP A 39 -8.45 -8.46 0.57
C ASP A 39 -7.04 -8.34 -0.03
N VAL A 40 -5.99 -8.46 0.79
CA VAL A 40 -4.63 -8.26 0.26
C VAL A 40 -4.16 -9.40 -0.63
N ASP A 41 -4.77 -10.59 -0.51
CA ASP A 41 -4.36 -11.79 -1.26
C ASP A 41 -5.11 -11.91 -2.58
N ASP A 42 -6.44 -11.80 -2.54
CA ASP A 42 -7.32 -12.04 -3.69
C ASP A 42 -8.02 -10.79 -4.24
N HIS A 43 -7.81 -9.64 -3.60
CA HIS A 43 -8.39 -8.35 -3.98
C HIS A 43 -9.92 -8.29 -3.93
N THR A 44 -10.58 -9.22 -3.24
CA THR A 44 -12.02 -9.18 -3.01
C THR A 44 -12.40 -7.89 -2.31
N ARG A 45 -13.27 -7.11 -2.96
CA ARG A 45 -13.82 -5.87 -2.43
C ARG A 45 -14.91 -6.17 -1.39
N ARG A 46 -14.86 -5.48 -0.26
CA ARG A 46 -15.83 -5.49 0.83
C ARG A 46 -16.22 -4.06 1.19
N ASP A 47 -17.48 -3.84 1.50
CA ASP A 47 -17.94 -2.50 1.91
C ASP A 47 -17.47 -2.16 3.33
N GLY A 48 -17.11 -0.91 3.55
CA GLY A 48 -16.89 -0.39 4.89
C GLY A 48 -18.18 -0.25 5.69
N GLY A 49 -18.04 0.01 6.99
CA GLY A 49 -19.14 0.22 7.93
C GLY A 49 -19.80 -1.07 8.39
N ALA A 50 -19.29 -2.24 7.99
CA ALA A 50 -19.96 -3.52 8.15
C ALA A 50 -19.04 -4.64 8.67
N HIS A 51 -19.66 -5.66 9.25
CA HIS A 51 -19.01 -6.92 9.55
C HIS A 51 -19.03 -7.85 8.33
N HIS A 52 -17.91 -8.54 8.10
CA HIS A 52 -17.75 -9.52 7.03
C HIS A 52 -17.24 -10.84 7.60
N THR A 53 -17.83 -11.95 7.18
CA THR A 53 -17.26 -13.27 7.48
C THR A 53 -16.17 -13.57 6.44
N VAL A 54 -14.95 -13.79 6.91
CA VAL A 54 -13.77 -14.02 6.05
C VAL A 54 -13.20 -15.39 6.37
N ALA A 55 -13.02 -16.22 5.35
CA ALA A 55 -12.34 -17.50 5.49
C ALA A 55 -10.87 -17.28 5.85
N THR A 56 -10.41 -17.98 6.88
CA THR A 56 -9.04 -17.99 7.38
C THR A 56 -8.62 -19.45 7.58
N PRO A 57 -8.44 -20.22 6.47
CA PRO A 57 -7.75 -21.50 6.55
C PRO A 57 -6.35 -21.33 7.18
N LEU A 58 -5.68 -22.45 7.49
CA LEU A 58 -4.43 -22.46 8.26
C LEU A 58 -3.34 -21.52 7.71
N ASP A 59 -3.33 -21.29 6.40
CA ASP A 59 -2.36 -20.49 5.66
C ASP A 59 -2.79 -19.05 5.38
N LYS A 60 -3.97 -18.61 5.86
CA LYS A 60 -4.50 -17.26 5.60
C LYS A 60 -4.78 -16.48 6.89
N ILE A 61 -4.30 -15.24 6.91
CA ILE A 61 -4.65 -14.22 7.90
C ILE A 61 -5.58 -13.22 7.23
N ALA A 62 -6.68 -12.83 7.88
CA ALA A 62 -7.57 -11.80 7.32
C ALA A 62 -6.87 -10.44 7.39
N VAL A 63 -6.41 -9.96 6.22
CA VAL A 63 -5.81 -8.63 6.07
C VAL A 63 -6.50 -7.90 4.92
N HIS A 64 -6.89 -6.66 5.18
CA HIS A 64 -7.60 -5.82 4.23
C HIS A 64 -6.90 -4.48 4.04
N GLN A 65 -6.69 -4.09 2.78
CA GLN A 65 -6.22 -2.77 2.41
C GLN A 65 -7.39 -1.81 2.22
N ARG A 66 -7.34 -0.63 2.84
CA ARG A 66 -8.35 0.41 2.73
C ARG A 66 -8.32 1.04 1.33
N GLY A 67 -9.49 1.28 0.74
CA GLY A 67 -9.65 2.12 -0.42
C GLY A 67 -9.13 3.53 -0.15
N GLY A 68 -8.50 4.14 -1.14
CA GLY A 68 -7.82 5.43 -1.01
C GLY A 68 -6.34 5.30 -0.67
N SER A 69 -5.79 4.09 -0.56
CA SER A 69 -4.39 3.86 -0.15
C SER A 69 -3.50 3.31 -1.26
N ILE A 70 -2.22 3.66 -1.21
CA ILE A 70 -1.15 3.06 -2.01
C ILE A 70 -0.15 2.44 -1.04
N VAL A 71 -0.03 1.10 -1.05
CA VAL A 71 0.87 0.37 -0.16
C VAL A 71 2.09 -0.13 -0.95
N PRO A 72 3.30 0.39 -0.69
CA PRO A 72 4.54 -0.12 -1.27
C PRO A 72 4.99 -1.41 -0.57
N ARG A 73 5.42 -2.41 -1.33
CA ARG A 73 5.96 -3.68 -0.81
C ARG A 73 7.11 -4.20 -1.64
N GLN A 74 8.19 -4.60 -1.00
CA GLN A 74 9.23 -5.42 -1.64
C GLN A 74 8.74 -6.87 -1.71
N SER A 75 8.32 -7.30 -2.91
CA SER A 75 7.63 -8.59 -3.12
C SER A 75 8.57 -9.75 -3.36
N ARG A 76 9.88 -9.56 -3.17
CA ARG A 76 10.92 -10.56 -3.33
C ARG A 76 11.47 -10.92 -1.93
N PRO A 77 10.75 -11.75 -1.14
CA PRO A 77 11.20 -12.08 0.20
C PRO A 77 12.57 -12.75 0.15
N ARG A 78 13.49 -12.28 0.99
CA ARG A 78 14.82 -12.88 1.20
C ARG A 78 14.96 -13.33 2.64
N ARG A 79 16.10 -13.97 2.96
CA ARG A 79 16.37 -14.47 4.30
C ARG A 79 16.51 -13.38 5.38
N CYS A 80 16.74 -12.12 5.00
CA CYS A 80 16.79 -10.97 5.90
C CYS A 80 16.57 -9.65 5.14
N SER A 81 16.23 -8.58 5.87
CA SER A 81 15.97 -7.25 5.32
C SER A 81 17.18 -6.61 4.63
N ALA A 82 18.39 -6.80 5.15
CA ALA A 82 19.62 -6.28 4.54
C ALA A 82 19.84 -6.78 3.10
N LEU A 83 19.31 -7.96 2.76
CA LEU A 83 19.40 -8.46 1.38
C LEU A 83 18.29 -7.89 0.50
N MET A 84 17.21 -7.39 1.10
CA MET A 84 16.08 -6.76 0.42
C MET A 84 16.29 -5.26 0.26
N GLU A 85 17.31 -4.66 0.87
CA GLU A 85 17.54 -3.21 0.89
C GLU A 85 17.38 -2.54 -0.49
N HIS A 86 17.90 -3.16 -1.55
CA HIS A 86 17.82 -2.64 -2.92
C HIS A 86 16.79 -3.35 -3.81
N ASP A 87 15.93 -4.19 -3.24
CA ASP A 87 14.88 -4.85 -4.00
C ASP A 87 13.85 -3.85 -4.51
N PRO A 88 13.28 -4.11 -5.70
CA PRO A 88 12.25 -3.26 -6.26
C PRO A 88 10.94 -3.33 -5.44
N TYR A 89 10.18 -2.26 -5.51
CA TYR A 89 8.85 -2.16 -4.93
C TYR A 89 7.77 -2.57 -5.94
N THR A 90 6.78 -3.28 -5.41
CA THR A 90 5.44 -3.35 -5.97
C THR A 90 4.58 -2.31 -5.25
N LEU A 91 3.82 -1.52 -6.01
CA LEU A 91 2.82 -0.60 -5.47
C LEU A 91 1.42 -1.19 -5.63
N THR A 92 0.69 -1.42 -4.53
CA THR A 92 -0.73 -1.79 -4.59
C THR A 92 -1.59 -0.55 -4.35
N VAL A 93 -2.29 -0.11 -5.39
CA VAL A 93 -3.19 1.04 -5.43
C VAL A 93 -4.63 0.54 -5.22
N ALA A 94 -5.20 0.80 -4.05
CA ALA A 94 -6.58 0.46 -3.73
C ALA A 94 -7.49 1.68 -3.87
N LEU A 95 -8.44 1.64 -4.81
CA LEU A 95 -9.29 2.79 -5.11
C LEU A 95 -10.39 3.01 -4.06
N ASP A 96 -10.53 4.26 -3.62
CA ASP A 96 -11.66 4.76 -2.81
C ASP A 96 -12.94 4.97 -3.65
N GLY A 97 -14.01 5.45 -3.00
CA GLY A 97 -15.25 5.84 -3.69
C GLY A 97 -15.07 6.96 -4.73
N ALA A 98 -14.04 7.79 -4.61
CA ALA A 98 -13.65 8.83 -5.57
C ALA A 98 -12.71 8.32 -6.67
N ARG A 99 -12.45 7.01 -6.71
CA ARG A 99 -11.53 6.34 -7.65
C ARG A 99 -10.10 6.90 -7.58
N SER A 100 -9.68 7.28 -6.39
CA SER A 100 -8.37 7.84 -6.08
C SER A 100 -7.67 7.00 -5.01
N ALA A 101 -6.35 7.21 -4.88
CA ALA A 101 -5.55 6.65 -3.81
C ALA A 101 -4.30 7.51 -3.55
N ARG A 102 -3.77 7.45 -2.33
CA ARG A 102 -2.52 8.10 -1.92
C ARG A 102 -1.70 7.18 -1.05
N GLY A 103 -0.39 7.38 -1.04
CA GLY A 103 0.51 6.70 -0.10
C GLY A 103 1.89 7.33 -0.14
N SER A 104 2.71 6.99 0.83
CA SER A 104 4.08 7.49 0.92
C SER A 104 5.07 6.34 1.13
N LEU A 105 6.32 6.56 0.71
CA LEU A 105 7.43 5.64 0.90
C LEU A 105 8.64 6.41 1.41
N TYR A 106 9.10 6.06 2.61
CA TYR A 106 10.32 6.60 3.20
C TYR A 106 11.50 5.67 2.89
N LEU A 107 12.64 6.25 2.50
CA LEU A 107 13.87 5.54 2.13
C LEU A 107 15.08 6.21 2.79
N ASP A 108 15.84 5.45 3.56
CA ASP A 108 17.16 5.79 4.07
C ASP A 108 18.09 4.56 4.01
N ASP A 109 19.24 4.59 4.67
CA ASP A 109 20.18 3.47 4.71
C ASP A 109 19.74 2.32 5.65
N GLY A 110 18.66 2.49 6.42
CA GLY A 110 18.11 1.51 7.35
C GLY A 110 19.03 1.11 8.53
N ALA A 111 20.17 1.78 8.72
CA ALA A 111 21.21 1.33 9.65
C ALA A 111 21.83 2.45 10.50
N THR A 112 21.85 3.70 10.03
CA THR A 112 22.55 4.80 10.69
C THR A 112 21.58 5.90 11.14
N TYR A 113 22.14 6.98 11.71
CA TYR A 113 21.39 8.18 12.08
C TYR A 113 21.58 9.31 11.05
N ASP A 114 22.09 9.02 9.86
CA ASP A 114 22.42 10.05 8.88
C ASP A 114 21.16 10.75 8.34
N TYR A 115 20.00 10.07 8.37
CA TYR A 115 18.69 10.67 8.14
C TYR A 115 18.42 11.85 9.09
N ALA A 116 18.78 11.73 10.37
CA ALA A 116 18.56 12.76 11.38
C ALA A 116 19.68 13.80 11.43
N ARG A 117 20.91 13.39 11.16
CA ARG A 117 22.10 14.26 11.27
C ARG A 117 22.32 15.13 10.05
N SER A 118 22.02 14.60 8.87
CA SER A 118 22.33 15.22 7.59
C SER A 118 21.15 15.27 6.63
N GLY A 119 20.01 14.65 6.98
CA GLY A 119 18.87 14.54 6.07
C GLY A 119 19.11 13.50 4.96
N ALA A 120 19.90 12.46 5.22
CA ALA A 120 20.17 11.39 4.26
C ALA A 120 18.98 10.43 4.13
N PHE A 121 17.88 10.93 3.57
CA PHE A 121 16.67 10.16 3.25
C PHE A 121 15.95 10.75 2.03
N LYS A 122 15.04 9.96 1.46
CA LYS A 122 14.03 10.42 0.50
C LYS A 122 12.64 10.03 0.98
N VAL A 123 11.64 10.90 0.78
CA VAL A 123 10.22 10.55 0.94
C VAL A 123 9.54 10.66 -0.43
N VAL A 124 8.94 9.58 -0.88
CA VAL A 124 8.18 9.53 -2.13
C VAL A 124 6.70 9.56 -1.81
N ASP A 125 6.05 10.68 -2.09
CA ASP A 125 4.59 10.80 -2.04
C ASP A 125 3.99 10.39 -3.37
N MET A 126 2.97 9.54 -3.32
CA MET A 126 2.32 8.95 -4.48
C MET A 126 0.84 9.30 -4.48
N ARG A 127 0.31 9.64 -5.66
CA ARG A 127 -1.12 9.88 -5.87
C ARG A 127 -1.59 9.21 -7.15
N PHE A 128 -2.62 8.39 -7.01
CA PHE A 128 -3.41 7.86 -8.11
C PHE A 128 -4.76 8.58 -8.16
N ALA A 129 -5.15 9.12 -9.31
CA ALA A 129 -6.45 9.79 -9.46
C ALA A 129 -6.92 9.78 -10.93
N PRO A 130 -8.23 10.00 -11.19
CA PRO A 130 -8.70 10.27 -12.54
C PRO A 130 -7.97 11.46 -13.16
N ALA A 131 -7.62 11.36 -14.44
CA ALA A 131 -6.92 12.43 -15.16
C ALA A 131 -7.81 13.68 -15.27
N ALA A 132 -7.23 14.87 -15.10
CA ALA A 132 -7.96 16.15 -15.10
C ALA A 132 -8.72 16.44 -16.42
N GLY A 133 -8.24 15.90 -17.56
CA GLY A 133 -8.88 16.01 -18.86
C GLY A 133 -9.91 14.91 -19.19
N GLY A 134 -10.19 13.99 -18.24
CA GLY A 134 -11.01 12.81 -18.47
C GLY A 134 -10.25 11.68 -19.21
N GLY A 135 -10.91 10.54 -19.39
CA GLY A 135 -10.42 9.46 -20.26
C GLY A 135 -9.37 8.51 -19.68
N GLY A 136 -8.98 8.64 -18.41
CA GLY A 136 -8.01 7.73 -17.80
C GLY A 136 -7.65 8.06 -16.36
N TYR A 137 -6.53 7.51 -15.91
CA TYR A 137 -5.98 7.68 -14.57
C TYR A 137 -4.50 8.04 -14.64
N THR A 138 -4.01 8.74 -13.63
CA THR A 138 -2.60 9.11 -13.50
C THR A 138 -2.10 8.66 -12.14
N LEU A 139 -1.03 7.87 -12.14
CA LEU A 139 -0.15 7.70 -10.98
C LEU A 139 0.97 8.74 -11.09
N ALA A 140 1.03 9.67 -10.15
CA ALA A 140 2.11 10.65 -10.05
C ALA A 140 2.85 10.46 -8.74
N SER A 141 4.14 10.78 -8.73
CA SER A 141 4.97 10.80 -7.55
C SER A 141 5.72 12.12 -7.42
N THR A 142 5.89 12.58 -6.18
CA THR A 142 6.80 13.67 -5.82
C THR A 142 7.83 13.14 -4.84
N VAL A 143 9.07 13.60 -4.95
CA VAL A 143 10.17 13.19 -4.07
C VAL A 143 10.57 14.39 -3.22
N GLU A 144 10.46 14.24 -1.91
CA GLU A 144 11.12 15.08 -0.93
C GLU A 144 12.52 14.53 -0.65
N ASP A 145 13.52 15.40 -0.71
CA ASP A 145 14.92 15.09 -0.37
C ASP A 145 15.27 15.80 0.94
N GLY A 146 15.79 15.04 1.91
CA GLY A 146 16.25 15.61 3.18
C GLY A 146 17.54 16.43 3.05
N GLY A 147 18.22 16.38 1.89
CA GLY A 147 19.42 17.16 1.57
C GLY A 147 20.75 16.47 1.92
N GLY A 148 20.70 15.29 2.55
CA GLY A 148 21.88 14.53 2.97
C GLY A 148 22.47 13.60 1.90
N GLY A 149 21.95 13.64 0.67
CA GLY A 149 22.52 12.91 -0.48
C GLY A 149 22.28 11.40 -0.47
N HIS A 150 21.21 10.92 0.19
CA HIS A 150 20.80 9.51 0.07
C HIS A 150 20.23 9.26 -1.33
N GLU A 151 20.82 8.31 -2.05
CA GLU A 151 20.45 7.94 -3.42
C GLU A 151 20.00 6.47 -3.47
N PRO A 152 18.69 6.20 -3.28
CA PRO A 152 18.18 4.83 -3.26
C PRO A 152 18.30 4.18 -4.63
N ARG A 153 18.65 2.89 -4.65
CA ARG A 153 18.78 2.08 -5.89
C ARG A 153 17.51 1.33 -6.24
N ASN A 154 16.50 1.42 -5.38
CA ASN A 154 15.23 0.74 -5.55
C ASN A 154 14.50 1.27 -6.79
N THR A 155 13.76 0.39 -7.44
CA THR A 155 12.89 0.74 -8.58
C THR A 155 11.46 0.32 -8.29
N VAL A 156 10.49 0.84 -9.04
CA VAL A 156 9.14 0.29 -9.05
C VAL A 156 9.07 -0.73 -10.19
N GLU A 157 8.95 -2.01 -9.86
CA GLU A 157 8.87 -3.08 -10.88
C GLU A 157 7.43 -3.37 -11.31
N ARG A 158 6.46 -3.05 -10.45
CA ARG A 158 5.05 -3.43 -10.65
C ARG A 158 4.10 -2.47 -9.95
N VAL A 159 3.01 -2.15 -10.63
CA VAL A 159 1.87 -1.43 -10.07
C VAL A 159 0.64 -2.32 -10.22
N VAL A 160 -0.04 -2.59 -9.11
CA VAL A 160 -1.32 -3.31 -9.07
C VAL A 160 -2.40 -2.30 -8.72
N VAL A 161 -3.41 -2.14 -9.56
CA VAL A 161 -4.55 -1.25 -9.29
C VAL A 161 -5.80 -2.10 -9.06
N VAL A 162 -6.39 -1.99 -7.87
CA VAL A 162 -7.60 -2.73 -7.48
C VAL A 162 -8.79 -1.78 -7.35
N GLY A 163 -9.97 -2.23 -7.78
CA GLY A 163 -11.18 -1.41 -7.82
C GLY A 163 -11.43 -0.68 -9.13
N LEU A 164 -10.67 -0.98 -10.21
CA LEU A 164 -11.01 -0.52 -11.55
C LEU A 164 -12.20 -1.34 -12.10
N GLY A 165 -13.18 -0.65 -12.71
CA GLY A 165 -14.33 -1.31 -13.33
C GLY A 165 -14.02 -2.02 -14.65
N ALA A 166 -12.90 -1.67 -15.30
CA ALA A 166 -12.41 -2.31 -16.51
C ALA A 166 -10.88 -2.17 -16.60
N ALA A 167 -10.23 -3.11 -17.27
CA ALA A 167 -8.81 -3.01 -17.57
C ALA A 167 -8.54 -1.83 -18.53
N PRO A 168 -7.41 -1.12 -18.39
CA PRO A 168 -7.03 -0.07 -19.32
C PRO A 168 -6.69 -0.65 -20.70
N THR A 169 -7.00 0.08 -21.76
CA THR A 169 -6.65 -0.29 -23.15
C THR A 169 -5.21 0.06 -23.51
N ALA A 170 -4.60 1.00 -22.77
CA ALA A 170 -3.22 1.42 -22.93
C ALA A 170 -2.65 1.88 -21.59
N VAL A 171 -1.33 1.74 -21.42
CA VAL A 171 -0.57 2.26 -20.28
C VAL A 171 0.66 2.95 -20.84
N ALA A 172 0.94 4.16 -20.35
CA ALA A 172 2.13 4.91 -20.68
C ALA A 172 2.82 5.36 -19.39
N ALA A 173 4.15 5.42 -19.44
CA ALA A 173 4.98 5.94 -18.36
C ALA A 173 5.91 7.01 -18.94
N SER A 174 6.07 8.10 -18.21
CA SER A 174 7.05 9.15 -18.49
C SER A 174 7.93 9.30 -17.26
N ALA A 175 9.24 9.28 -17.43
CA ALA A 175 10.13 9.78 -16.41
C ALA A 175 9.97 11.31 -16.37
N CYS A 176 9.82 11.89 -15.18
CA CYS A 176 10.20 13.27 -14.99
C CYS A 176 11.74 13.29 -14.99
N ASP A 177 12.33 13.79 -16.06
CA ASP A 177 13.77 14.05 -16.12
C ASP A 177 14.08 15.14 -15.10
N GLY A 178 14.32 14.75 -13.85
CA GLY A 178 14.72 15.61 -12.75
C GLY A 178 16.15 16.10 -12.94
N VAL A 179 16.37 16.98 -13.91
CA VAL A 179 17.49 17.93 -13.86
C VAL A 179 16.94 19.22 -13.29
N GLY A 180 17.20 19.43 -12.00
CA GLY A 180 16.96 20.65 -11.25
C GLY A 180 17.88 20.70 -10.06
#